data_AF-A0A9E3L685-F1
#
_entry.id   AF-A0A9E3L685-F1
#
_cell.length_a   1.000
_cell.length_b   1.000
_cell.length_c   1.000
_cell.angle_alpha   90.00
_cell.angle_beta   90.00
_cell.angle_gamma   90.00
#
_symmetry.space_group_name_H-M   'P 1'
#
loop_
_entity.id
_entity.type
_entity.pdbx_description
1 polymer ?
#
loop_
_entity_poly.entity_id
_entity_poly.type
_entity_poly.pdbx_seq_one_letter_code
_entity_poly.pdbx_strand_id
1 'polypeptide(L)' 'PIDGIDRDHFVQGLRAHGHREVVPLQKPAELAGIVKNLAHSGDLVVCLGAGSITQWAYALPAELKALG' A
#
# COMPACT_ATOMS: atom_id res chain seq x y z
N PRO A 1 0.76 22.94 1.87
CA PRO A 1 0.04 21.79 2.48
C PRO A 1 -1.28 22.30 3.08
N ILE A 2 -2.33 21.49 3.09
CA ILE A 2 -3.60 21.85 3.74
C ILE A 2 -3.67 21.04 5.04
N ASP A 3 -3.95 21.71 6.16
CA ASP A 3 -4.05 21.05 7.46
C ASP A 3 -5.14 19.98 7.44
N GLY A 4 -4.83 18.81 7.98
CA GLY A 4 -5.74 17.66 7.99
C GLY A 4 -5.89 16.93 6.65
N ILE A 5 -5.15 17.33 5.61
CA ILE A 5 -5.17 16.68 4.29
C ILE A 5 -3.82 16.00 4.06
N ASP A 6 -3.63 14.87 4.75
CA ASP A 6 -2.46 14.00 4.62
C ASP A 6 -2.87 12.51 4.66
N ARG A 7 -1.85 11.64 4.51
CA ARG A 7 -2.00 10.18 4.53
C ARG A 7 -2.67 9.71 5.82
N ASP A 8 -2.27 10.24 6.96
CA ASP A 8 -2.67 9.71 8.26
C ASP A 8 -4.13 10.08 8.57
N HIS A 9 -4.55 11.31 8.22
CA HIS A 9 -5.95 11.71 8.25
C HIS A 9 -6.81 10.86 7.30
N PHE A 10 -6.31 10.55 6.09
CA PHE A 10 -7.03 9.69 5.15
C PHE A 10 -7.21 8.26 5.70
N VAL A 11 -6.16 7.68 6.27
CA VAL A 11 -6.22 6.35 6.89
C VAL A 11 -7.20 6.33 8.06
N GLN A 12 -7.19 7.36 8.91
CA GLN A 12 -8.16 7.50 10.00
C GLN A 12 -9.60 7.60 9.48
N GLY A 13 -9.84 8.39 8.43
CA GLY A 13 -11.15 8.52 7.80
C GLY A 13 -11.68 7.20 7.23
N LEU A 14 -10.84 6.42 6.54
CA LEU A 14 -11.22 5.10 6.03
C LEU A 14 -11.62 4.15 7.17
N ARG A 15 -10.85 4.12 8.25
CA ARG A 15 -11.15 3.31 9.44
C ARG A 15 -12.47 3.74 10.10
N ALA A 16 -12.68 5.05 10.25
CA ALA A 16 -13.92 5.59 10.82
C ALA A 16 -15.16 5.23 9.99
N HIS A 17 -15.02 5.08 8.67
CA HIS A 17 -16.08 4.63 7.76
C HIS A 17 -16.20 3.10 7.62
N GLY A 18 -15.50 2.31 8.45
CA GLY A 18 -15.69 0.87 8.56
C GLY A 18 -14.72 0.01 7.76
N HIS A 19 -13.73 0.60 7.08
CA HIS A 19 -12.62 -0.16 6.49
C HIS A 19 -11.68 -0.64 7.62
N ARG A 20 -11.75 -1.94 7.92
CA ARG A 20 -11.08 -2.51 9.11
C ARG A 20 -9.57 -2.66 8.93
N GLU A 21 -9.13 -2.95 7.71
CA GLU A 21 -7.73 -3.25 7.41
C GLU A 21 -7.15 -2.17 6.50
N VAL A 22 -6.70 -1.09 7.13
CA VAL A 22 -6.05 0.03 6.45
C VAL A 22 -4.69 0.24 7.09
N VAL A 23 -3.62 0.00 6.32
CA VAL A 23 -2.24 0.06 6.80
C VAL A 23 -1.52 1.23 6.13
N PRO A 24 -1.07 2.26 6.88
CA PRO A 24 -0.25 3.32 6.30
C PRO A 24 1.13 2.78 5.93
N LEU A 25 1.54 2.99 4.68
CA LEU A 25 2.88 2.66 4.22
C LEU A 25 3.86 3.77 4.65
N GLN A 26 4.90 3.44 5.43
CA GLN A 26 5.87 4.46 5.88
C GLN A 26 6.91 4.78 4.82
N LYS A 27 7.33 3.76 4.05
CA LYS A 27 8.25 3.92 2.92
C LYS A 27 7.93 2.92 1.80
N PRO A 28 8.26 3.24 0.53
CA PRO A 28 7.95 2.38 -0.60
C PRO A 28 8.48 0.94 -0.44
N ALA A 29 9.69 0.80 0.11
CA ALA A 29 10.36 -0.49 0.30
C ALA A 29 9.65 -1.45 1.27
N GLU A 30 8.67 -0.99 2.05
CA GLU A 30 7.87 -1.86 2.93
C GLU A 30 6.71 -2.55 2.20
N LEU A 31 6.37 -2.10 0.98
CA LEU A 31 5.21 -2.57 0.24
C LEU A 31 5.24 -4.08 0.00
N ALA A 32 6.37 -4.60 -0.47
CA ALA A 32 6.54 -6.02 -0.75
C ALA A 32 6.35 -6.89 0.51
N GLY A 33 6.86 -6.46 1.66
CA GLY A 33 6.68 -7.18 2.93
C GLY A 33 5.22 -7.21 3.37
N ILE A 34 4.50 -6.10 3.23
CA ILE A 34 3.07 -6.02 3.56
C ILE A 34 2.26 -6.94 2.64
N VAL A 35 2.49 -6.86 1.32
CA VAL A 35 1.79 -7.69 0.34
C VAL A 35 2.06 -9.17 0.60
N LYS A 36 3.31 -9.56 0.85
CA LYS A 36 3.67 -10.97 1.16
C LYS A 36 2.95 -11.53 2.39
N ASN A 37 2.68 -10.68 3.39
CA ASN A 37 2.01 -11.11 4.61
C ASN A 37 0.48 -11.17 4.49
N LEU A 38 -0.11 -10.47 3.51
CA LEU A 38 -1.56 -10.34 3.37
C LEU A 38 -2.13 -11.17 2.20
N ALA A 39 -1.42 -11.19 1.07
CA ALA A 39 -1.90 -11.80 -0.16
C ALA A 39 -1.58 -13.30 -0.25
N HIS A 40 -2.49 -14.05 -0.87
CA HIS A 40 -2.38 -15.47 -1.14
C HIS A 40 -2.39 -15.73 -2.65
N SER A 41 -2.08 -16.97 -3.03
CA SER A 41 -2.18 -17.39 -4.43
C SER A 41 -3.61 -17.21 -4.95
N GLY A 42 -3.74 -16.48 -6.06
CA GLY A 42 -5.04 -16.13 -6.67
C GLY A 42 -5.51 -14.71 -6.34
N ASP A 43 -4.89 -14.03 -5.37
CA ASP A 43 -5.22 -12.64 -5.06
C ASP A 43 -4.67 -11.66 -6.11
N LEU A 44 -5.33 -10.49 -6.21
CA LEU A 44 -4.92 -9.39 -7.07
C LEU A 44 -4.45 -8.21 -6.24
N VAL A 45 -3.26 -7.69 -6.56
CA VAL A 45 -2.73 -6.45 -5.99
C VAL A 45 -2.98 -5.30 -6.96
N VAL A 46 -3.79 -4.33 -6.57
CA VAL A 46 -4.08 -3.13 -7.37
C VAL A 46 -3.32 -1.93 -6.81
N CYS A 47 -2.41 -1.38 -7.61
CA CYS A 47 -1.67 -0.17 -7.28
C CYS A 47 -2.35 1.05 -7.94
N LEU A 48 -2.89 1.98 -7.14
CA LEU A 48 -3.67 3.12 -7.63
C LEU A 48 -3.10 4.47 -7.20
N GLY A 49 -3.05 5.42 -8.14
CA GLY A 49 -2.57 6.79 -7.93
C GLY A 49 -2.06 7.39 -9.25
N ALA A 50 -1.75 8.68 -9.24
CA ALA A 50 -1.27 9.41 -10.43
C ALA A 50 0.24 9.73 -10.40
N GLY A 51 0.95 9.29 -9.36
CA GLY A 51 2.36 9.60 -9.13
C GLY A 51 3.30 8.41 -9.34
N SER A 52 4.24 8.23 -8.41
CA SER A 52 5.24 7.15 -8.43
C SER A 52 4.67 5.73 -8.34
N ILE A 53 3.35 5.57 -8.22
CA ILE A 53 2.70 4.27 -8.04
C ILE A 53 2.96 3.31 -9.21
N THR A 54 3.08 3.80 -10.44
CA THR A 54 3.41 2.99 -11.61
C THR A 54 4.81 2.37 -11.48
N GLN A 55 5.76 3.12 -10.93
CA GLN A 55 7.11 2.62 -10.68
C GLN A 55 7.12 1.57 -9.57
N TRP A 56 6.33 1.77 -8.51
CA TRP A 56 6.23 0.80 -7.41
C TRP A 56 5.57 -0.50 -7.89
N ALA A 57 4.49 -0.40 -8.67
CA ALA A 57 3.83 -1.55 -9.28
C ALA A 57 4.78 -2.35 -10.18
N TYR A 58 5.64 -1.66 -10.94
CA TYR A 58 6.65 -2.30 -11.78
C TYR A 58 7.74 -3.02 -10.97
N ALA A 59 8.19 -2.43 -9.86
CA ALA A 59 9.24 -3.01 -9.01
C ALA A 59 8.74 -4.17 -8.11
N LEU A 60 7.48 -4.11 -7.67
CA LEU A 60 6.91 -4.99 -6.65
C LEU A 60 7.10 -6.50 -6.93
N PRO A 61 6.92 -7.04 -8.15
CA PRO A 61 7.14 -8.47 -8.40
C PRO A 61 8.59 -8.91 -8.13
N ALA A 62 9.57 -8.08 -8.47
CA ALA A 62 10.98 -8.39 -8.24
C ALA A 62 11.32 -8.30 -6.74
N GLU A 63 10.78 -7.30 -6.03
CA GLU A 63 10.95 -7.15 -4.59
C GLU A 63 10.31 -8.31 -3.81
N LEU A 64 9.11 -8.75 -4.21
CA LEU A 64 8.47 -9.94 -3.63
C LEU A 64 9.32 -11.19 -3.82
N LYS A 65 9.85 -11.42 -5.03
CA LYS A 65 10.76 -12.54 -5.31
C LYS A 65 12.02 -12.50 -4.46
N ALA A 66 12.55 -11.31 -4.16
CA ALA A 66 13.73 -11.15 -3.32
C ALA A 66 13.48 -11.50 -1.84
N LEU A 67 12.22 -11.50 -1.38
CA LEU A 67 11.84 -11.91 -0.03
C LEU A 67 11.72 -13.44 0.13
N GLY A 68 11.89 -14.22 -0.95
CA GLY A 68 11.65 -15.66 -1.02
C GLY A 68 10.18 -16.03 -1.10
#